data_AF-A0A2X3FBL3-F1
#
_entry.id   AF-A0A2X3FBL3-F1
#
_cell.length_a   1.000
_cell.length_b   1.000
_cell.length_c   1.000
_cell.angle_alpha   90.00
_cell.angle_beta   90.00
_cell.angle_gamma   90.00
#
_symmetry.space_group_name_H-M   'P 1'
#
loop_
_entity.id
_entity.type
_entity.pdbx_description
1 polymer ?
#
loop_
_entity_poly.entity_id
_entity_poly.type
_entity_poly.pdbx_seq_one_letter_code
_entity_poly.pdbx_strand_id
1 'polypeptide(L)'
;MASVWRVGGWLLGYNSFYDKVLSESLARGSVGAEAWGEYLRLSANYYHPLGDWQLRDNQTQEQRMAAGYDVTAQARLPFYQHINTSVSVEQYFGDSVDLFHSGTGYHNPVAVSVGLNYTPVPLVTVTAKHKQGEKWRQPEQCGTEAKLSLWRTP
;
A
#
# COMPACT_ATOMS: atom_id res chain seq x y z
N MET A 1 -13.46 -0.48 -12.11
CA MET A 1 -14.06 0.82 -12.53
C MET A 1 -13.53 1.90 -11.61
N ALA A 2 -13.45 3.16 -12.05
CA ALA A 2 -13.08 4.27 -11.17
C ALA A 2 -13.96 5.48 -11.47
N SER A 3 -14.38 6.19 -10.42
CA SER A 3 -15.18 7.40 -10.55
C SER A 3 -14.64 8.47 -9.62
N VAL A 4 -14.60 9.71 -10.11
CA VAL A 4 -13.96 10.84 -9.44
C VAL A 4 -14.89 12.04 -9.52
N TRP A 5 -15.07 12.72 -8.40
CA TRP A 5 -15.97 13.86 -8.22
C TRP A 5 -15.24 14.99 -7.52
N ARG A 6 -15.51 16.22 -7.94
CA ARG A 6 -15.00 17.41 -7.24
C ARG A 6 -16.07 17.93 -6.29
N VAL A 7 -15.72 18.05 -5.02
CA VAL A 7 -16.57 18.63 -3.97
C VAL A 7 -15.78 19.77 -3.31
N GLY A 8 -16.04 21.00 -3.75
CA GLY A 8 -15.28 22.18 -3.32
C GLY A 8 -13.79 22.10 -3.68
N GLY A 9 -12.93 22.23 -2.66
CA GLY A 9 -11.47 22.10 -2.76
C GLY A 9 -10.94 20.67 -2.75
N TRP A 10 -11.83 19.66 -2.71
CA TRP A 10 -11.47 18.25 -2.64
C TRP A 10 -11.92 17.51 -3.89
N LEU A 11 -11.12 16.51 -4.27
CA LEU A 11 -11.40 15.57 -5.33
C LEU A 11 -11.53 14.19 -4.69
N LEU A 12 -12.75 13.67 -4.64
CA LEU A 12 -13.09 12.39 -4.05
C LEU A 12 -13.22 11.37 -5.17
N GLY A 13 -12.64 10.20 -5.01
CA GLY A 13 -12.77 9.11 -5.95
C GLY A 13 -12.99 7.79 -5.24
N TYR A 14 -13.53 6.83 -5.98
CA TYR A 14 -13.43 5.43 -5.61
C TYR A 14 -12.99 4.64 -6.82
N ASN A 15 -12.34 3.52 -6.55
CA ASN A 15 -11.88 2.58 -7.54
C ASN A 15 -12.30 1.17 -7.13
N SER A 16 -12.47 0.30 -8.11
CA SER A 16 -12.65 -1.12 -7.92
C SER A 16 -11.79 -1.84 -8.93
N PHE A 17 -10.90 -2.68 -8.43
CA PHE A 17 -10.04 -3.53 -9.26
C PHE A 17 -10.41 -4.99 -9.02
N TYR A 18 -10.35 -5.74 -10.10
CA TYR A 18 -10.51 -7.18 -10.06
C TYR A 18 -9.27 -7.75 -10.74
N ASP A 19 -8.37 -8.29 -9.91
CA ASP A 19 -7.16 -8.93 -10.39
C ASP A 19 -7.35 -10.45 -10.31
N LYS A 20 -7.17 -11.12 -11.46
CA LYS A 20 -7.13 -12.58 -11.54
C LYS A 20 -5.72 -12.98 -11.96
N VAL A 21 -4.96 -13.59 -11.06
CA VAL A 21 -3.65 -14.16 -11.40
C VAL A 21 -3.92 -15.47 -12.15
N LEU A 22 -3.72 -15.46 -13.47
CA LEU A 22 -4.03 -16.59 -14.34
C LEU A 22 -3.19 -17.84 -14.03
N SER A 23 -1.96 -17.67 -13.51
CA SER A 23 -1.04 -18.77 -13.21
C SER A 23 -1.38 -19.56 -11.95
N GLU A 24 -2.11 -18.96 -11.00
CA GLU A 24 -2.40 -19.59 -9.69
C GLU A 24 -3.90 -19.58 -9.35
N SER A 25 -4.82 -19.22 -10.25
CA SER A 25 -6.28 -19.14 -9.94
C SER A 25 -6.67 -18.28 -8.71
N LEU A 26 -5.71 -17.62 -8.05
CA LEU A 26 -5.93 -16.69 -6.96
C LEU A 26 -6.57 -15.42 -7.54
N ALA A 27 -7.86 -15.23 -7.22
CA ALA A 27 -8.60 -14.03 -7.53
C ALA A 27 -8.64 -13.12 -6.29
N ARG A 28 -8.40 -11.83 -6.50
CA ARG A 28 -8.54 -10.80 -5.47
C ARG A 28 -9.35 -9.65 -6.02
N GLY A 29 -10.43 -9.33 -5.32
CA GLY A 29 -11.14 -8.08 -5.51
C GLY A 29 -10.52 -7.02 -4.61
N SER A 30 -10.33 -5.81 -5.11
CA SER A 30 -10.06 -4.67 -4.26
C SER A 30 -11.03 -3.54 -4.57
N VAL A 31 -11.38 -2.82 -3.51
CA VAL A 31 -12.14 -1.58 -3.60
C VAL A 31 -11.37 -0.51 -2.86
N GLY A 32 -11.18 0.63 -3.51
CA GLY A 32 -10.46 1.76 -2.96
C GLY A 32 -11.30 3.00 -2.94
N ALA A 33 -11.03 3.87 -1.99
CA ALA A 33 -11.54 5.23 -1.92
C ALA A 33 -10.36 6.18 -1.79
N GLU A 34 -10.42 7.32 -2.47
CA GLU A 34 -9.38 8.33 -2.46
C GLU A 34 -10.01 9.71 -2.22
N ALA A 35 -9.32 10.56 -1.46
CA ALA A 35 -9.71 11.94 -1.23
C ALA A 35 -8.48 12.84 -1.37
N TRP A 36 -8.46 13.68 -2.40
CA TRP A 36 -7.34 14.54 -2.74
C TRP A 36 -7.73 15.99 -2.45
N GLY A 37 -7.07 16.59 -1.49
CA GLY A 37 -7.11 18.03 -1.22
C GLY A 37 -5.85 18.71 -1.74
N GLU A 38 -5.75 20.02 -1.46
CA GLU A 38 -4.61 20.84 -1.89
C GLU A 38 -3.27 20.42 -1.23
N TYR A 39 -3.33 20.01 0.04
CA TYR A 39 -2.16 19.65 0.85
C TYR A 39 -2.21 18.23 1.40
N LEU A 40 -3.35 17.54 1.31
CA LEU A 40 -3.56 16.24 1.90
C LEU A 40 -4.18 15.29 0.87
N ARG A 41 -3.59 14.11 0.72
CA ARG A 41 -4.14 13.03 -0.07
C ARG A 41 -4.36 11.83 0.83
N LEU A 42 -5.60 11.38 0.91
CA LEU A 42 -6.00 10.19 1.63
C LEU A 42 -6.38 9.11 0.63
N SER A 43 -5.98 7.89 0.88
CA SER A 43 -6.42 6.72 0.13
C SER A 43 -6.64 5.57 1.10
N ALA A 44 -7.73 4.83 0.91
CA ALA A 44 -8.00 3.62 1.65
C ALA A 44 -8.34 2.53 0.65
N ASN A 45 -7.66 1.40 0.71
CA ASN A 45 -7.95 0.24 -0.12
C ASN A 45 -8.31 -0.95 0.76
N TYR A 46 -9.35 -1.66 0.37
CA TYR A 46 -9.77 -2.90 0.98
C TYR A 46 -9.56 -4.04 -0.02
N TYR A 47 -8.87 -5.08 0.41
CA TYR A 47 -8.52 -6.26 -0.36
C TYR A 47 -9.31 -7.45 0.17
N HIS A 48 -10.09 -8.07 -0.71
CA HIS A 48 -10.85 -9.26 -0.39
C HIS A 48 -10.40 -10.44 -1.27
N PRO A 49 -9.98 -11.57 -0.67
CA PRO A 49 -9.64 -12.77 -1.42
C PRO A 49 -10.92 -13.42 -1.94
N LEU A 50 -11.00 -13.56 -3.27
CA LEU A 50 -12.11 -14.19 -3.97
C LEU A 50 -11.78 -15.65 -4.36
N GLY A 51 -10.51 -16.05 -4.28
CA GLY A 51 -10.06 -17.43 -4.50
C GLY A 51 -10.14 -18.32 -3.26
N ASP A 52 -10.36 -19.61 -3.49
CA ASP A 52 -10.30 -20.68 -2.49
C ASP A 52 -8.85 -21.06 -2.13
N TRP A 53 -8.69 -21.80 -1.04
CA TRP A 53 -7.41 -22.36 -0.61
C TRP A 53 -6.80 -23.23 -1.70
N GLN A 54 -5.52 -23.02 -1.98
CA GLN A 54 -4.80 -23.81 -2.98
C GLN A 54 -3.55 -24.45 -2.43
N LEU A 55 -3.32 -25.70 -2.83
CA LEU A 55 -2.08 -26.42 -2.55
C LEU A 55 -0.91 -25.72 -3.26
N ARG A 56 0.10 -25.35 -2.49
CA ARG A 56 1.34 -24.81 -3.04
C ARG A 56 2.07 -25.92 -3.80
N ASP A 57 2.47 -25.64 -5.04
CA ASP A 57 3.21 -26.59 -5.86
C ASP A 57 4.50 -26.96 -5.10
N ASN A 58 4.57 -28.22 -4.63
CA ASN A 58 5.65 -28.84 -3.85
C ASN A 58 5.62 -28.81 -2.30
N GLN A 59 4.55 -28.41 -1.59
CA GLN A 59 4.43 -28.64 -0.12
C GLN A 59 2.98 -28.86 0.37
N THR A 60 2.83 -29.61 1.47
CA THR A 60 1.56 -29.97 2.18
C THR A 60 0.79 -28.79 2.79
N GLN A 61 1.03 -27.56 2.35
CA GLN A 61 0.45 -26.35 2.92
C GLN A 61 -0.41 -25.63 1.89
N GLU A 62 -1.62 -25.28 2.29
CA GLU A 62 -2.54 -24.48 1.51
C GLU A 62 -2.21 -22.99 1.65
N GLN A 63 -2.19 -22.26 0.53
CA GLN A 63 -2.05 -20.81 0.49
C GLN A 63 -3.33 -20.17 -0.04
N ARG A 64 -3.67 -19.03 0.56
CA ARG A 64 -4.72 -18.13 0.10
C ARG A 64 -4.23 -16.70 0.25
N MET A 65 -4.66 -15.81 -0.64
CA MET A 65 -4.41 -14.38 -0.44
C MET A 65 -5.05 -13.93 0.88
N ALA A 66 -4.31 -13.16 1.67
CA ALA A 66 -4.84 -12.60 2.91
C ALA A 66 -5.83 -11.48 2.59
N ALA A 67 -6.98 -11.48 3.28
CA ALA A 67 -7.84 -10.30 3.31
C ALA A 67 -7.11 -9.19 4.08
N GLY A 68 -7.31 -7.94 3.69
CA GLY A 68 -6.63 -6.85 4.38
C GLY A 68 -7.13 -5.51 3.93
N TYR A 69 -6.69 -4.47 4.62
CA TYR A 69 -6.88 -3.10 4.18
C TYR A 69 -5.61 -2.32 4.35
N ASP A 70 -5.44 -1.33 3.49
CA ASP A 70 -4.47 -0.28 3.66
C ASP A 70 -5.18 1.06 3.78
N VAL A 71 -4.63 1.94 4.61
CA VAL A 71 -5.02 3.33 4.68
C VAL A 71 -3.74 4.14 4.60
N THR A 72 -3.66 5.03 3.63
CA THR A 72 -2.50 5.89 3.41
C THR A 72 -2.93 7.35 3.44
N ALA A 73 -2.21 8.14 4.22
CA ALA A 73 -2.32 9.59 4.28
C ALA A 73 -1.00 10.21 3.82
N GLN A 74 -1.06 11.08 2.81
CA GLN A 74 0.09 11.83 2.31
C GLN A 74 -0.16 13.31 2.54
N ALA A 75 0.77 13.97 3.22
CA ALA A 75 0.69 15.40 3.48
C ALA A 75 1.85 16.12 2.78
N ARG A 76 1.52 17.22 2.11
CA ARG A 76 2.47 18.15 1.54
C ARG A 76 2.54 19.39 2.41
N LEU A 77 3.74 19.72 2.86
CA LEU A 77 3.96 20.91 3.69
C LEU A 77 4.03 22.15 2.78
N PRO A 78 3.18 23.17 2.98
CA PRO A 78 3.19 24.37 2.14
C PRO A 78 4.53 25.13 2.22
N PHE A 79 5.21 25.07 3.36
CA PHE A 79 6.50 25.71 3.62
C PHE A 79 7.70 24.92 3.05
N TYR A 80 7.54 23.60 2.82
CA TYR A 80 8.57 22.73 2.27
C TYR A 80 8.03 22.00 1.05
N GLN A 81 7.95 22.72 -0.08
CA GLN A 81 7.35 22.20 -1.32
C GLN A 81 8.05 20.97 -1.91
N HIS A 82 9.33 20.76 -1.55
CA HIS A 82 10.15 19.63 -1.98
C HIS A 82 10.02 18.41 -1.06
N ILE A 83 9.32 18.51 0.07
CA ILE A 83 9.16 17.43 1.04
C ILE A 83 7.69 17.02 1.11
N ASN A 84 7.43 15.75 0.89
CA ASN A 84 6.12 15.14 1.14
C ASN A 84 6.28 14.07 2.21
N THR A 85 5.41 14.10 3.21
CA THR A 85 5.32 13.04 4.22
C THR A 85 4.18 12.11 3.86
N SER A 86 4.35 10.83 4.20
CA SER A 86 3.33 9.82 4.01
C SER A 86 3.30 8.91 5.22
N VAL A 87 2.11 8.47 5.60
CA VAL A 87 1.89 7.48 6.64
C VAL A 87 0.92 6.48 6.06
N SER A 88 1.26 5.20 6.08
CA SER A 88 0.35 4.12 5.73
C SER A 88 0.19 3.16 6.90
N VAL A 89 -1.01 2.63 7.06
CA VAL A 89 -1.34 1.57 7.99
C VAL A 89 -1.93 0.44 7.18
N GLU A 90 -1.33 -0.73 7.30
CA GLU A 90 -1.73 -1.94 6.60
C GLU A 90 -2.08 -3.00 7.63
N GLN A 91 -3.26 -3.60 7.50
CA GLN A 91 -3.69 -4.71 8.33
C GLN A 91 -4.15 -5.85 7.45
N TYR A 92 -3.63 -7.04 7.72
CA TYR A 92 -4.04 -8.25 7.04
C TYR A 92 -4.65 -9.22 8.05
N PHE A 93 -5.58 -10.04 7.57
CA PHE A 93 -6.30 -11.03 8.34
C PHE A 93 -5.97 -12.43 7.83
N GLY A 94 -5.62 -13.32 8.76
CA GLY A 94 -5.26 -14.71 8.47
C GLY A 94 -4.32 -15.27 9.53
N ASP A 95 -4.28 -16.60 9.64
CA ASP A 95 -3.51 -17.30 10.66
C ASP A 95 -2.01 -17.41 10.35
N SER A 96 -1.64 -17.27 9.07
CA SER A 96 -0.26 -17.43 8.58
C SER A 96 0.03 -16.45 7.43
N VAL A 97 -0.04 -15.15 7.71
CA VAL A 97 0.22 -14.11 6.71
C VAL A 97 1.67 -13.66 6.78
N ASP A 98 2.42 -13.85 5.69
CA ASP A 98 3.78 -13.35 5.59
C ASP A 98 3.79 -11.90 5.06
N LEU A 99 3.51 -10.94 5.94
CA LEU A 99 3.45 -9.51 5.60
C LEU A 99 4.83 -8.92 5.27
N PHE A 100 5.90 -9.56 5.75
CA PHE A 100 7.26 -9.03 5.72
C PHE A 100 8.20 -9.79 4.78
N HIS A 101 7.69 -10.79 4.06
CA HIS A 101 8.50 -11.74 3.27
C HIS A 101 9.60 -12.41 4.10
N SER A 102 9.34 -12.64 5.40
CA SER A 102 10.30 -13.18 6.36
C SER A 102 10.25 -14.71 6.47
N GLY A 103 9.33 -15.37 5.75
CA GLY A 103 9.12 -16.82 5.80
C GLY A 103 8.37 -17.30 7.05
N THR A 104 7.94 -16.39 7.92
CA THR A 104 7.17 -16.67 9.13
C THR A 104 5.77 -16.08 8.98
N GLY A 105 4.75 -16.93 8.94
CA GLY A 105 3.37 -16.47 8.92
C GLY A 105 2.97 -15.85 10.26
N TYR A 106 2.38 -14.65 10.22
CA TYR A 106 1.85 -13.96 11.38
C TYR A 106 0.33 -14.05 11.42
N HIS A 107 -0.23 -14.17 12.63
CA HIS A 107 -1.66 -14.09 12.85
C HIS A 107 -2.11 -12.62 12.92
N ASN A 108 -2.97 -12.23 11.98
CA ASN A 108 -3.53 -10.87 11.84
C ASN A 108 -2.48 -9.74 11.96
N PRO A 109 -1.45 -9.71 11.10
CA PRO A 109 -0.38 -8.72 11.22
C PRO A 109 -0.86 -7.31 10.86
N VAL A 110 -0.43 -6.34 11.66
CA VAL A 110 -0.59 -4.91 11.41
C VAL A 110 0.80 -4.30 11.23
N ALA A 111 0.96 -3.47 10.21
CA ALA A 111 2.16 -2.71 9.97
C ALA A 111 1.83 -1.24 9.71
N VAL A 112 2.62 -0.37 10.32
CA VAL A 112 2.60 1.07 10.10
C VAL A 112 3.85 1.44 9.32
N SER A 113 3.70 2.17 8.24
CA SER A 113 4.82 2.71 7.47
C SER A 113 4.79 4.23 7.49
N VAL A 114 5.95 4.83 7.73
CA VAL A 114 6.17 6.27 7.61
C VAL A 114 7.15 6.51 6.48
N GLY A 115 6.77 7.33 5.52
CA GLY A 115 7.58 7.66 4.35
C GLY A 115 7.84 9.17 4.26
N LEU A 116 9.06 9.52 3.88
CA LEU A 116 9.50 10.87 3.57
C LEU A 116 10.02 10.90 2.13
N ASN A 117 9.41 11.73 1.30
CA ASN A 117 9.80 11.91 -0.09
C ASN A 117 10.39 13.31 -0.25
N TYR A 118 11.67 13.38 -0.67
CA TYR A 118 12.39 14.60 -0.98
C TYR A 118 12.64 14.71 -2.49
N THR A 119 12.02 15.70 -3.12
CA THR A 119 12.10 15.97 -4.55
C THR A 119 12.69 17.37 -4.78
N PRO A 120 14.02 17.53 -4.68
CA PRO A 120 14.66 18.84 -4.85
C PRO A 120 14.47 19.40 -6.26
N VAL A 121 14.49 18.52 -7.26
CA VAL A 121 14.20 18.84 -8.66
C VAL A 121 13.18 17.84 -9.21
N PRO A 122 12.33 18.21 -10.19
CA PRO A 122 11.32 17.32 -10.74
C PRO A 122 11.85 15.97 -11.26
N LEU A 123 13.14 15.90 -11.60
CA LEU A 123 13.80 14.71 -12.14
C LEU A 123 14.22 13.69 -11.05
N VAL A 124 14.46 14.15 -9.82
CA VAL A 124 15.06 13.34 -8.75
C VAL A 124 14.14 13.30 -7.55
N THR A 125 13.74 12.11 -7.13
CA THR A 125 13.00 11.91 -5.87
C THR A 125 13.73 10.89 -5.01
N VAL A 126 14.10 11.31 -3.81
CA VAL A 126 14.65 10.44 -2.77
C VAL A 126 13.53 10.10 -1.81
N THR A 127 13.30 8.82 -1.57
CA THR A 127 12.24 8.33 -0.70
C THR A 127 12.88 7.51 0.42
N ALA A 128 12.65 7.92 1.66
CA ALA A 128 12.99 7.14 2.84
C ALA A 128 11.69 6.58 3.43
N LYS A 129 11.61 5.28 3.67
CA LYS A 129 10.45 4.63 4.26
C LYS A 129 10.89 3.77 5.44
N HIS A 130 10.13 3.86 6.52
CA HIS A 130 10.30 3.04 7.71
C HIS A 130 8.99 2.31 7.99
N LYS A 131 9.00 0.98 7.99
CA LYS A 131 7.84 0.12 8.24
C LYS A 131 8.07 -0.64 9.55
N GLN A 132 7.12 -0.53 10.47
CA GLN A 132 7.14 -1.13 11.79
C GLN A 132 5.85 -1.93 12.04
N GLY A 133 5.97 -3.16 12.55
CA GLY A 133 4.82 -3.96 12.96
C GLY A 133 4.37 -3.67 14.40
N GLU A 134 3.06 -3.78 14.69
CA GLU A 134 2.49 -3.39 16.00
C GLU A 134 2.95 -4.24 17.20
N LYS A 135 3.33 -5.50 17.00
CA LYS A 135 3.81 -6.33 18.11
C LYS A 135 5.31 -6.13 18.27
N TRP A 136 5.77 -5.88 19.49
CA TRP A 136 7.18 -5.82 19.92
C TRP A 136 8.10 -6.99 19.47
N ARG A 137 7.55 -8.04 18.84
CA ARG A 137 8.28 -9.17 18.22
C ARG A 137 8.26 -9.16 16.68
N GLN A 138 7.61 -8.20 16.04
CA GLN A 138 7.52 -8.10 14.59
C GLN A 138 8.78 -7.42 14.04
N PRO A 139 9.26 -7.85 12.86
CA PRO A 139 10.45 -7.27 12.25
C PRO A 139 10.22 -5.81 11.84
N GLU A 140 11.25 -4.99 12.04
CA GLU A 140 11.32 -3.63 11.50
C GLU A 140 11.98 -3.68 10.12
N GLN A 141 11.44 -2.92 9.17
CA GLN A 141 12.03 -2.78 7.84
C GLN A 141 12.26 -1.32 7.51
N CYS A 142 13.52 -0.97 7.25
CA CYS A 142 13.91 0.34 6.75
C CYS A 142 14.32 0.22 5.29
N GLY A 143 13.77 1.08 4.44
CA GLY A 143 14.05 1.10 3.01
C GLY A 143 14.32 2.51 2.53
N THR A 144 15.38 2.68 1.76
CA THR A 144 15.67 3.93 1.06
C THR A 144 15.65 3.65 -0.43
N GLU A 145 14.87 4.42 -1.16
CA GLU A 145 14.72 4.30 -2.61
C GLU A 145 15.01 5.66 -3.26
N ALA A 146 15.95 5.68 -4.20
CA ALA A 146 16.18 6.86 -5.04
C ALA A 146 15.62 6.60 -6.43
N LYS A 147 14.63 7.37 -6.84
CA LYS A 147 14.01 7.27 -8.16
C LYS A 147 14.44 8.44 -9.04
N LEU A 148 15.16 8.10 -10.11
CA LEU A 148 15.47 9.03 -11.19
C LEU A 148 14.39 8.90 -12.27
N SER A 149 13.61 9.95 -12.47
CA SER A 149 12.55 9.99 -13.49
C SER A 149 13.10 10.63 -14.75
N LEU A 150 13.77 9.87 -15.60
CA LEU A 150 14.11 10.30 -16.95
C LEU A 150 12.79 10.38 -17.74
N TRP A 151 12.47 11.53 -18.33
CA TRP A 151 11.26 11.82 -19.14
C TRP A 151 10.01 12.23 -18.34
N ARG A 152 9.81 13.55 -18.22
CA ARG A 152 8.48 14.17 -18.02
C ARG A 152 8.31 15.17 -19.17
N THR A 153 7.76 14.73 -20.31
CA THR A 153 7.38 15.66 -21.38
C THR A 153 6.19 16.51 -20.92
N PRO A 154 6.16 17.81 -21.27
CA PRO A 154 5.09 18.73 -20.92
C PRO A 154 3.75 18.37 -21.54
#